data_AF-A0A533Z8D0-F1
#
_entry.id   AF-A0A533Z8D0-F1
#
_cell.length_a   1.000
_cell.length_b   1.000
_cell.length_c   1.000
_cell.angle_alpha   90.00
_cell.angle_beta   90.00
_cell.angle_gamma   90.00
#
_symmetry.space_group_name_H-M   'P 1'
#
loop_
_entity.id
_entity.type
_entity.pdbx_description
1 polymer ?
#
loop_
_entity_poly.entity_id
_entity_poly.type
_entity_poly.pdbx_seq_one_letter_code
_entity_poly.pdbx_strand_id
1 'polypeptide(L)'
;MRRGSKGGENVVDWHPLKRWLFTTNHKDVGILYLFTSLYFFVAAGLLALTFRFQLAVPSNTFLQPDEYNQAVTTHGLLMLLWVLTPLGA
;
A
#
# COMPACT_ATOMS: atom_id res chain seq x y z
N MET A 1 30.58 19.91 -45.33
CA MET A 1 30.77 20.72 -44.11
C MET A 1 30.46 19.85 -42.90
N ARG A 2 31.18 20.07 -41.80
CA ARG A 2 31.33 19.21 -40.63
C ARG A 2 30.09 19.09 -39.73
N ARG A 3 29.85 17.85 -39.27
CA ARG A 3 29.55 17.38 -37.89
C ARG A 3 28.42 18.07 -37.10
N GLY A 4 27.45 17.27 -36.67
CA GLY A 4 26.46 17.67 -35.66
C GLY A 4 25.83 16.50 -34.91
N SER A 5 26.66 15.55 -34.44
CA SER A 5 26.28 14.57 -33.42
C SER A 5 25.83 15.32 -32.15
N LYS A 6 24.53 15.44 -31.94
CA LYS A 6 23.95 15.64 -30.61
C LYS A 6 23.59 14.24 -30.10
N GLY A 7 24.32 13.59 -29.20
CA GLY A 7 25.01 14.15 -28.05
C GLY A 7 24.08 14.14 -26.85
N GLY A 8 23.77 12.94 -26.35
CA GLY A 8 23.54 12.64 -24.93
C GLY A 8 22.70 13.59 -24.10
N GLU A 9 21.46 13.86 -24.49
CA GLU A 9 20.47 14.29 -23.50
C GLU A 9 19.84 13.04 -22.90
N ASN A 10 20.36 12.61 -21.75
CA ASN A 10 19.62 11.76 -20.83
C ASN A 10 18.47 12.61 -20.30
N VAL A 11 17.45 12.85 -21.12
CA VAL A 11 16.19 13.40 -20.65
C VAL A 11 15.63 12.35 -19.73
N VAL A 12 15.89 12.51 -18.44
CA VAL A 12 15.07 11.89 -17.41
C VAL A 12 13.67 12.38 -17.73
N ASP A 13 12.88 11.54 -18.39
CA ASP A 13 11.50 11.85 -18.69
C ASP A 13 10.81 12.04 -17.34
N TRP A 14 10.59 13.29 -16.94
CA TRP A 14 9.90 13.64 -15.69
C TRP A 14 8.38 13.37 -15.75
N HIS A 15 7.93 12.63 -16.76
CA HIS A 15 6.54 12.36 -17.08
C HIS A 15 5.89 11.11 -16.45
N PRO A 16 6.58 10.07 -15.93
CA PRO A 16 5.90 8.86 -15.50
C PRO A 16 5.01 9.13 -14.28
N LEU A 17 5.50 9.90 -13.30
CA LEU A 17 4.72 10.31 -12.12
C LEU A 17 3.50 11.14 -12.52
N LYS A 18 3.68 12.10 -13.44
CA LYS A 18 2.58 12.95 -13.94
C LYS A 18 1.53 12.12 -14.69
N ARG A 19 1.95 11.10 -15.45
CA ARG A 19 1.05 10.19 -16.17
C ARG A 19 0.21 9.36 -15.21
N TRP A 20 0.79 8.81 -14.14
CA TRP A 20 0.03 8.01 -13.16
C TRP A 20 -0.85 8.86 -12.25
N LEU A 21 -0.41 10.06 -11.82
CA LEU A 21 -1.23 10.94 -10.97
C LEU A 21 -2.42 11.56 -11.70
N PHE A 22 -2.29 11.85 -13.00
CA PHE A 22 -3.32 12.54 -13.78
C PHE A 22 -3.95 11.65 -14.87
N THR A 23 -3.85 10.32 -14.75
CA THR A 23 -4.52 9.42 -15.69
C THR A 23 -6.03 9.43 -15.48
N THR A 24 -6.79 9.50 -16.58
CA THR A 24 -8.26 9.39 -16.59
C THR A 24 -8.74 8.03 -17.09
N ASN A 25 -7.82 7.14 -17.45
CA ASN A 25 -8.13 5.81 -17.96
C ASN A 25 -8.53 4.87 -16.80
N HIS A 26 -9.75 4.33 -16.85
CA HIS A 26 -10.29 3.43 -15.82
C HIS A 26 -9.46 2.15 -15.62
N LYS A 27 -8.72 1.69 -16.63
CA LYS A 27 -7.81 0.53 -16.49
C LYS A 27 -6.60 0.86 -15.62
N ASP A 28 -6.00 2.04 -15.82
CA ASP A 28 -4.83 2.48 -15.06
C ASP A 28 -5.23 2.81 -13.61
N VAL A 29 -6.38 3.47 -13.44
CA VAL A 29 -6.97 3.76 -12.13
C VAL A 29 -7.28 2.46 -11.38
N GLY A 30 -7.89 1.47 -12.04
CA GLY A 30 -8.16 0.16 -11.42
C GLY A 30 -6.88 -0.55 -10.93
N ILE A 31 -5.79 -0.48 -11.71
CA ILE A 31 -4.49 -1.03 -11.29
C ILE A 31 -3.93 -0.29 -10.07
N LEU A 32 -4.09 1.03 -9.98
CA LEU A 32 -3.68 1.82 -8.82
C LEU A 32 -4.49 1.43 -7.56
N TYR A 33 -5.79 1.19 -7.68
CA TYR A 33 -6.62 0.71 -6.56
C TYR A 33 -6.26 -0.71 -6.12
N LEU A 34 -5.98 -1.61 -7.07
CA LEU A 34 -5.49 -2.96 -6.74
C LEU A 34 -4.13 -2.93 -6.05
N PHE A 35 -3.21 -2.08 -6.51
CA PHE A 35 -1.89 -1.96 -5.91
C PHE A 35 -1.98 -1.38 -4.48
N THR A 36 -2.75 -0.32 -4.29
CA THR A 36 -2.93 0.30 -2.97
C THR A 36 -3.63 -0.63 -1.99
N SER A 37 -4.70 -1.32 -2.39
CA SER A 37 -5.35 -2.31 -1.53
C SER A 37 -4.45 -3.49 -1.17
N LEU A 38 -3.66 -4.02 -2.12
CA LEU A 38 -2.71 -5.09 -1.82
C LEU A 38 -1.63 -4.63 -0.83
N TYR A 39 -1.14 -3.40 -0.97
CA TYR A 39 -0.17 -2.83 -0.03
C TYR A 39 -0.74 -2.74 1.39
N PHE A 40 -1.94 -2.19 1.54
CA PHE A 40 -2.61 -2.11 2.86
C PHE A 40 -3.05 -3.47 3.39
N PHE A 41 -3.39 -4.41 2.51
CA PHE A 41 -3.71 -5.79 2.89
C PHE A 41 -2.53 -6.47 3.58
N VAL A 42 -1.31 -6.31 3.05
CA VAL A 42 -0.10 -6.83 3.69
C VAL A 42 0.14 -6.13 5.03
N ALA A 43 0.04 -4.79 5.08
CA ALA A 43 0.24 -4.04 6.32
C ALA A 43 -0.75 -4.43 7.42
N ALA A 44 -2.04 -4.51 7.09
CA ALA A 44 -3.08 -4.97 8.01
C ALA A 44 -2.91 -6.45 8.35
N GLY A 45 -2.46 -7.29 7.41
CA GLY A 45 -2.13 -8.70 7.65
C GLY A 45 -1.00 -8.89 8.65
N LEU A 46 0.05 -8.07 8.60
CA LEU A 46 1.12 -8.07 9.60
C LEU A 46 0.59 -7.70 11.00
N LEU A 47 -0.30 -6.72 11.07
CA LEU A 47 -0.98 -6.36 12.32
C LEU A 47 -1.89 -7.49 12.84
N ALA A 48 -2.44 -8.32 11.94
CA ALA A 48 -3.16 -9.53 12.33
C ALA A 48 -2.24 -10.56 13.00
N LEU A 49 -1.03 -10.70 12.48
CA LEU A 49 -0.04 -11.63 13.01
C LEU A 49 0.44 -11.21 14.41
N THR A 50 0.57 -9.91 14.70
CA THR A 50 1.04 -9.45 16.03
C THR A 50 0.07 -9.82 17.14
N PHE A 51 -1.23 -9.54 16.99
CA PHE A 51 -2.21 -9.94 18.02
C PHE A 51 -2.46 -11.45 18.03
N ARG A 52 -2.30 -12.15 16.90
CA ARG A 52 -2.33 -13.62 16.87
C ARG A 52 -1.15 -14.23 17.61
N PHE A 53 0.03 -13.62 17.53
CA PHE A 53 1.20 -14.04 18.28
C PHE A 53 1.00 -13.88 19.79
N GLN A 54 0.35 -12.79 20.21
CA GLN A 54 -0.08 -12.61 21.60
C GLN A 54 -0.97 -13.76 22.09
N LEU A 55 -1.88 -14.29 21.25
CA LEU A 55 -2.76 -15.42 21.60
C LEU A 55 -2.13 -16.81 21.39
N ALA A 56 -0.89 -16.92 20.94
CA ALA A 56 -0.28 -18.22 20.61
C ALA A 56 -0.14 -19.15 21.83
N VAL A 57 0.04 -18.58 23.02
CA VAL A 57 0.09 -19.31 24.30
C VAL A 57 -0.74 -18.58 25.36
N PRO A 58 -1.35 -19.31 26.31
CA PRO A 58 -2.07 -18.69 27.42
C PRO A 58 -1.11 -17.86 28.29
N SER A 59 -1.59 -16.74 28.82
CA SER A 59 -0.84 -15.81 29.68
C SER A 59 0.43 -15.20 29.05
N ASN A 60 0.43 -14.98 27.73
CA ASN A 60 1.50 -14.25 27.04
C ASN A 60 1.52 -12.77 27.46
N THR A 61 2.70 -12.17 27.55
CA THR A 61 2.91 -10.75 27.92
C THR A 61 3.50 -9.92 26.77
N PHE A 62 3.42 -10.43 25.53
CA PHE A 62 3.98 -9.75 24.35
C PHE A 62 3.27 -8.42 24.04
N LEU A 63 1.95 -8.32 24.22
CA LEU A 63 1.19 -7.07 24.09
C LEU A 63 0.48 -6.74 25.41
N GLN A 64 0.50 -5.46 25.79
CA GLN A 64 -0.35 -4.96 26.86
C GLN A 64 -1.84 -4.94 26.45
N PRO A 65 -2.79 -4.95 27.40
CA PRO A 65 -4.22 -4.95 27.08
C PRO A 65 -4.65 -3.81 26.16
N ASP A 66 -4.12 -2.60 26.36
CA ASP A 66 -4.44 -1.44 25.51
C ASP A 66 -3.86 -1.58 24.10
N GLU A 67 -2.64 -2.09 23.97
CA GLU A 67 -1.99 -2.32 22.67
C GLU A 67 -2.72 -3.40 21.87
N TYR A 68 -3.21 -4.45 22.53
CA TYR A 68 -4.03 -5.48 21.90
C TYR A 68 -5.31 -4.90 21.33
N ASN A 69 -6.04 -4.10 22.12
CA ASN A 69 -7.28 -3.47 21.68
C ASN A 69 -7.03 -2.51 20.51
N GLN A 70 -5.97 -1.70 20.59
CA GLN A 70 -5.58 -0.79 19.50
C GLN A 70 -5.19 -1.53 18.22
N ALA A 71 -4.42 -2.62 18.33
CA ALA A 71 -3.99 -3.42 17.18
C ALA A 71 -5.19 -4.05 16.46
N VAL A 72 -6.13 -4.64 17.20
CA VAL A 72 -7.35 -5.26 16.62
C VAL A 72 -8.25 -4.21 15.97
N THR A 73 -8.50 -3.08 16.63
CA THR A 73 -9.30 -1.99 16.06
C THR A 73 -8.68 -1.40 14.80
N THR A 74 -7.36 -1.15 14.83
CA THR A 74 -6.64 -0.58 13.68
C THR A 74 -6.58 -1.58 12.52
N HIS A 75 -6.42 -2.87 12.80
CA HIS A 75 -6.49 -3.93 11.78
C HIS A 75 -7.85 -3.92 11.06
N GLY A 76 -8.95 -3.88 11.83
CA GLY A 76 -10.30 -3.80 11.28
C GLY A 76 -10.53 -2.53 10.45
N LEU A 77 -10.09 -1.37 10.95
CA LEU A 77 -10.18 -0.10 10.24
C LEU A 77 -9.45 -0.13 8.89
N LEU A 78 -8.22 -0.66 8.88
CA LEU A 78 -7.42 -0.78 7.67
C LEU A 78 -8.06 -1.74 6.66
N MET A 79 -8.55 -2.90 7.10
CA MET A 79 -9.21 -3.86 6.21
C MET A 79 -10.51 -3.28 5.62
N LEU A 80 -11.35 -2.63 6.43
CA LEU A 80 -12.63 -2.11 5.96
C LEU A 80 -12.47 -0.92 5.01
N LEU A 81 -11.63 0.06 5.36
CA LEU A 81 -11.52 1.30 4.57
C LEU A 81 -10.49 1.22 3.44
N TRP A 82 -9.35 0.57 3.68
CA TRP A 82 -8.22 0.61 2.74
C TRP A 82 -8.11 -0.64 1.87
N VAL A 83 -8.81 -1.72 2.21
CA VAL A 83 -8.87 -2.94 1.36
C VAL A 83 -10.26 -3.09 0.74
N LEU A 84 -11.32 -3.01 1.54
CA LEU A 84 -12.68 -3.24 1.03
C LEU A 84 -13.17 -2.15 0.08
N THR A 85 -12.95 -0.86 0.40
CA THR A 85 -13.41 0.24 -0.46
C THR A 85 -12.70 0.24 -1.82
N PRO A 86 -11.37 0.12 -1.95
CA PRO A 86 -10.71 0.05 -3.27
C PRO A 86 -11.05 -1.19 -4.11
N LEU A 87 -11.43 -2.31 -3.47
CA LEU A 87 -11.72 -3.57 -4.16
C LEU A 87 -13.18 -3.70 -4.60
N GLY A 88 -14.10 -3.08 -3.86
CA GLY A 88 -15.54 -3.27 -4.03
C GLY A 88 -16.38 -2.01 -4.29
N ALA A 89 -15.81 -0.82 -4.16
CA ALA A 89 -16.46 0.45 -4.54
C ALA A 89 -15.99 0.92 -5.92
#